data_AF-A0A833J1T4-F1
#
_entry.id   AF-A0A833J1T4-F1
#
_cell.length_a   1.000
_cell.length_b   1.000
_cell.length_c   1.000
_cell.angle_alpha   90.00
_cell.angle_beta   90.00
_cell.angle_gamma   90.00
#
_symmetry.space_group_name_H-M   'P 1'
#
loop_
_entity.id
_entity.type
_entity.pdbx_description
1 polymer ?
#
loop_
_entity_poly.entity_id
_entity_poly.type
_entity_poly.pdbx_seq_one_letter_code
_entity_poly.pdbx_strand_id
1 'polypeptide(L)' 'MTPRELAAYHAGLRHAADMALIAAVELELRDDASELRQRAAIEALRGLAEGLKAESRPAEPSIQAAGAA' A
#
# COMPACT_ATOMS: atom_id res chain seq x y z
N MET A 1 5.86 14.07 13.90
CA MET A 1 5.50 12.74 14.44
C MET A 1 6.67 12.20 15.23
N THR A 2 6.42 11.64 16.40
CA THR A 2 7.44 10.90 17.15
C THR A 2 7.86 9.63 16.38
N PRO A 3 9.04 9.04 16.66
CA PRO A 3 9.45 7.78 16.02
C PRO A 3 8.41 6.66 16.19
N ARG A 4 7.75 6.61 17.34
CA ARG A 4 6.67 5.65 17.63
C ARG A 4 5.43 5.91 16.78
N GLU A 5 5.02 7.17 16.64
CA GLU A 5 3.90 7.56 15.78
C GLU A 5 4.17 7.24 14.31
N LEU A 6 5.40 7.49 13.84
CA LEU A 6 5.80 7.20 12.47
C LEU A 6 5.80 5.68 12.18
N ALA A 7 6.30 4.87 13.12
CA ALA A 7 6.26 3.42 13.01
C ALA A 7 4.82 2.89 12.97
N ALA A 8 3.93 3.42 13.82
CA ALA A 8 2.52 3.07 13.84
C ALA A 8 1.81 3.46 12.53
N TYR A 9 2.13 4.64 11.99
CA TYR A 9 1.61 5.11 10.71
C TYR A 9 2.04 4.20 9.54
N HIS A 10 3.33 3.87 9.42
CA HIS A 10 3.79 2.94 8.39
C HIS A 10 3.19 1.54 8.53
N ALA A 11 2.95 1.07 9.77
CA ALA A 11 2.24 -0.19 9.99
C ALA A 11 0.80 -0.12 9.50
N GLY A 12 0.11 1.01 9.72
CA GLY A 12 -1.23 1.27 9.19
C GLY A 12 -1.28 1.27 7.66
N LEU A 13 -0.31 1.91 7.00
CA LEU A 13 -0.22 1.91 5.53
C LEU A 13 -0.04 0.51 4.95
N ARG A 14 0.84 -0.32 5.55
CA ARG A 14 1.01 -1.72 5.15
C ARG A 14 -0.29 -2.51 5.29
N HIS A 15 -0.95 -2.37 6.44
CA HIS A 15 -2.22 -3.06 6.67
C HIS A 15 -3.30 -2.64 5.67
N ALA A 16 -3.41 -1.35 5.37
CA ALA A 16 -4.34 -0.86 4.36
C ALA A 16 -4.03 -1.40 2.95
N ALA A 17 -2.74 -1.54 2.61
CA ALA A 17 -2.33 -2.14 1.34
C ALA A 17 -2.76 -3.61 1.23
N ASP A 18 -2.60 -4.38 2.31
CA ASP A 18 -3.00 -5.79 2.36
C ASP A 18 -4.52 -5.92 2.20
N MET A 19 -5.29 -5.07 2.88
CA MET A 19 -6.75 -5.05 2.77
C MET A 19 -7.24 -4.68 1.37
N ALA A 20 -6.59 -3.71 0.72
CA ALA A 20 -6.91 -3.34 -0.65
C ALA A 20 -6.66 -4.53 -1.61
N LEU A 21 -5.56 -5.25 -1.44
CA LEU A 21 -5.26 -6.44 -2.25
C LEU A 21 -6.27 -7.57 -1.99
N ILE A 22 -6.64 -7.83 -0.73
CA ILE A 22 -7.66 -8.83 -0.37
C ILE A 22 -8.98 -8.50 -1.06
N ALA A 23 -9.46 -7.26 -0.96
CA ALA A 23 -10.69 -6.82 -1.60
C ALA A 23 -10.65 -6.98 -3.13
N ALA A 24 -9.50 -6.71 -3.77
CA ALA A 24 -9.32 -6.93 -5.20
C ALA A 24 -9.49 -8.41 -5.56
N VAL A 25 -8.87 -9.31 -4.80
CA VAL A 25 -8.97 -10.77 -5.02
C VAL A 25 -10.40 -11.26 -4.76
N GLU A 26 -11.07 -10.80 -3.71
CA GLU A 26 -12.47 -11.17 -3.43
C GLU A 26 -13.42 -10.72 -4.55
N LEU A 27 -13.18 -9.54 -5.10
CA LEU A 27 -13.92 -9.08 -6.26
C LEU A 27 -13.60 -9.90 -7.50
N GLU A 28 -12.36 -10.29 -7.74
CA GLU A 28 -12.00 -11.17 -8.87
C GLU A 28 -12.70 -12.53 -8.82
N LEU A 29 -13.00 -13.03 -7.62
CA LEU A 29 -13.65 -14.32 -7.39
C LEU A 29 -15.19 -14.29 -7.37
N ARG A 30 -15.81 -13.11 -7.43
CA ARG A 30 -17.28 -12.96 -7.44
C ARG A 30 -17.83 -13.04 -8.86
N ASP A 31 -18.94 -13.74 -9.08
CA ASP A 31 -19.60 -13.85 -10.40
C ASP A 31 -20.72 -12.80 -10.62
N ASP A 32 -21.02 -11.95 -9.64
CA ASP A 32 -22.33 -11.28 -9.57
C ASP A 32 -22.35 -9.84 -10.14
N ALA A 33 -21.22 -9.28 -10.57
CA ALA A 33 -21.13 -7.88 -11.04
C ALA A 33 -20.97 -7.80 -12.57
N SER A 34 -21.34 -6.64 -13.14
CA SER A 34 -20.98 -6.34 -14.54
C SER A 34 -19.46 -6.35 -14.66
N GLU A 35 -18.95 -7.24 -15.50
CA GLU A 35 -17.53 -7.55 -15.69
C GLU A 35 -16.65 -6.28 -15.80
N LEU A 36 -17.13 -5.24 -16.49
CA LEU A 36 -16.40 -3.97 -16.62
C LEU A 36 -16.25 -3.22 -15.29
N ARG A 37 -17.29 -3.14 -14.46
CA ARG A 37 -17.24 -2.45 -13.16
C ARG A 37 -16.36 -3.19 -12.18
N GLN A 38 -16.41 -4.52 -12.22
CA GLN A 38 -15.62 -5.38 -11.37
C GLN A 38 -14.13 -5.28 -11.69
N ARG A 39 -13.77 -5.37 -12.98
CA ARG A 39 -12.39 -5.14 -13.45
C ARG A 39 -11.89 -3.76 -13.05
N ALA A 40 -12.70 -2.71 -13.22
CA ALA A 40 -12.31 -1.36 -12.81
C ALA A 40 -12.06 -1.25 -11.29
N ALA A 41 -12.89 -1.88 -10.47
CA ALA A 41 -12.71 -1.91 -9.02
C ALA A 41 -11.46 -2.71 -8.60
N ILE A 42 -11.21 -3.86 -9.23
CA ILE A 42 -10.02 -4.69 -8.99
C ILE A 42 -8.75 -3.88 -9.28
N GLU A 43 -8.66 -3.23 -10.43
CA GLU A 43 -7.48 -2.45 -10.82
C GLU A 43 -7.27 -1.22 -9.92
N ALA A 44 -8.34 -0.54 -9.51
CA ALA A 44 -8.24 0.56 -8.56
C ALA A 44 -7.70 0.11 -7.19
N LEU A 45 -8.16 -1.06 -6.71
CA LEU A 45 -7.70 -1.63 -5.44
C LEU A 45 -6.25 -2.15 -5.51
N ARG A 46 -5.85 -2.72 -6.65
CA ARG A 46 -4.46 -3.10 -6.90
C ARG A 46 -3.55 -1.88 -6.89
N GLY A 47 -3.91 -0.81 -7.61
CA GLY A 47 -3.16 0.45 -7.61
C GLY A 47 -3.08 1.10 -6.23
N LEU A 48 -4.16 1.05 -5.45
CA LEU A 48 -4.16 1.52 -4.06
C LEU A 48 -3.18 0.71 -3.19
N ALA A 49 -3.19 -0.61 -3.31
CA ALA A 49 -2.27 -1.48 -2.57
C ALA A 49 -0.80 -1.17 -2.91
N GLU A 50 -0.49 -0.95 -4.18
CA GLU A 50 0.86 -0.60 -4.63
C GLU A 50 1.32 0.77 -4.08
N GLY A 51 0.46 1.78 -4.15
CA GLY A 51 0.76 3.12 -3.63
C GLY A 51 1.01 3.11 -2.13
N LEU A 52 0.16 2.42 -1.36
CA LEU A 52 0.32 2.31 0.10
C LEU A 52 1.59 1.53 0.49
N LYS A 53 1.96 0.49 -0.27
CA LYS A 53 3.23 -0.23 -0.08
C LYS A 53 4.42 0.70 -0.31
N ALA A 54 4.40 1.47 -1.40
CA ALA A 54 5.47 2.41 -1.73
C ALA A 54 5.65 3.46 -0.62
N GLU A 55 4.56 4.05 -0.14
CA GLU A 55 4.58 5.05 0.94
C GLU A 55 5.05 4.47 2.27
N SER A 56 4.78 3.18 2.53
CA SER A 56 5.19 2.54 3.78
C SER A 56 6.69 2.19 3.88
N ARG A 57 7.45 2.37 2.80
CA ARG A 57 8.89 2.08 2.78
C ARG A 57 9.63 3.12 3.62
N PRO A 58 10.49 2.71 4.56
CA PRO A 58 11.36 3.66 5.25
C PRO A 58 12.25 4.36 4.23
N ALA A 59 12.45 5.67 4.40
CA ALA A 59 13.40 6.42 3.59
C ALA A 59 14.78 5.76 3.65
N GLU A 60 15.38 5.48 2.50
CA GLU A 60 16.76 5.00 2.46
C GLU A 60 17.66 6.03 3.14
N PRO A 61 18.56 5.61 4.06
CA PRO A 61 19.50 6.53 4.67
C PRO A 61 20.39 7.11 3.56
N SER A 62 20.32 8.43 3.36
CA SER A 62 21.17 9.11 2.39
C SER A 62 22.63 8.94 2.80
N ILE A 63 23.45 8.41 1.88
CA ILE A 63 24.89 8.15 2.08
C ILE A 63 25.71 9.45 2.34
N GLN A 64 25.07 10.63 2.31
CA GLN A 64 25.73 11.94 2.50
C GLN A 64 26.23 12.22 3.93
N ALA A 65 25.84 11.44 4.95
CA ALA A 65 26.28 11.69 6.33
C ALA A 65 27.65 11.08 6.70
N ALA A 66 28.27 10.28 5.82
CA ALA A 66 29.49 9.52 6.16
C ALA A 66 30.82 10.18 5.70
N GLY A 67 30.78 11.39 5.13
CA GLY A 67 31.94 12.03 4.49
C GLY A 67 32.51 13.28 5.18
N ALA A 68 32.15 13.56 6.44
CA ALA A 68 32.66 14.72 7.17
C ALA A 68 33.23 14.29 8.54
N ALA A 69 34.43 13.69 8.51
CA ALA A 69 35.30 13.54 9.67
C ALA A 69 36.76 13.62 9.21
#